data_AF-X0Y3I0-F1
#
_entry.id   AF-X0Y3I0-F1
#
_cell.length_a   1.000
_cell.length_b   1.000
_cell.length_c   1.000
_cell.angle_alpha   90.00
_cell.angle_beta   90.00
_cell.angle_gamma   90.00
#
_symmetry.space_group_name_H-M   'P 1'
#
loop_
_entity.id
_entity.type
_entity.pdbx_description
1 polymer ?
#
loop_
_entity_poly.entity_id
_entity_poly.type
_entity_poly.pdbx_seq_one_letter_code
_entity_poly.pdbx_strand_id
1 'polypeptide(L)'
;MMSKKMKIEISKKEAPYAPEKQLGEYTVKRWTFRQKQEAIMSASTILDEKKGLAEMNLIDFQLEQIIVCVTPPKGLELDRETTGSLDPD
;
A
#
# COMPACT_ATOMS: atom_id res chain seq x y z
N MET A 1 9.91 -9.98 -18.44
CA MET A 1 9.05 -10.54 -17.37
C MET A 1 7.70 -9.84 -17.44
N MET A 2 6.62 -10.57 -17.70
CA MET A 2 5.28 -10.00 -17.84
C MET A 2 4.82 -9.36 -16.54
N SER A 3 4.51 -8.07 -16.57
CA SER A 3 3.77 -7.37 -15.52
C SER A 3 2.34 -7.92 -15.49
N LYS A 4 2.10 -9.04 -14.77
CA LYS A 4 0.75 -9.52 -14.49
C LYS A 4 0.08 -8.53 -13.55
N LYS A 5 -0.54 -7.50 -14.12
CA LYS A 5 -1.55 -6.71 -13.43
C LYS A 5 -2.77 -7.63 -13.24
N MET A 6 -3.31 -7.67 -12.03
CA MET A 6 -4.51 -8.40 -11.67
C MET A 6 -5.63 -7.39 -11.42
N LYS A 7 -6.82 -7.68 -11.93
CA LYS A 7 -8.01 -6.89 -11.64
C LYS A 7 -8.81 -7.56 -10.54
N ILE A 8 -9.27 -6.77 -9.58
CA ILE A 8 -10.12 -7.21 -8.47
C ILE A 8 -11.32 -6.27 -8.46
N GLU A 9 -12.52 -6.81 -8.52
CA GLU A 9 -13.74 -6.02 -8.38
C GLU A 9 -14.20 -6.10 -6.93
N ILE A 10 -14.53 -4.95 -6.33
CA ILE A 10 -15.13 -4.87 -5.01
C ILE A 10 -16.56 -4.38 -5.16
N SER A 11 -17.51 -5.26 -4.83
CA SER A 11 -18.94 -4.99 -4.93
C SER A 11 -19.59 -4.76 -3.56
N LYS A 12 -20.79 -4.15 -3.51
CA LYS A 12 -21.61 -4.07 -2.27
C LYS A 12 -21.91 -5.44 -1.66
N LYS A 13 -21.89 -6.52 -2.45
CA LYS A 13 -22.13 -7.87 -1.96
C LYS A 13 -20.98 -8.36 -1.08
N GLU A 14 -19.75 -8.01 -1.45
CA GLU A 14 -18.53 -8.39 -0.72
C GLU A 14 -18.21 -7.40 0.40
N ALA A 15 -18.47 -6.11 0.18
CA ALA A 15 -18.23 -5.04 1.14
C ALA A 15 -19.51 -4.18 1.31
N PRO A 16 -20.50 -4.64 2.10
CA PRO A 16 -21.80 -3.98 2.21
C PRO A 16 -21.76 -2.60 2.89
N TYR A 17 -20.75 -2.35 3.71
CA TYR A 17 -20.58 -1.10 4.44
C TYR A 17 -19.55 -0.16 3.81
N ALA A 18 -18.94 -0.55 2.68
CA ALA A 18 -17.98 0.32 2.00
C ALA A 18 -18.70 1.53 1.37
N PRO A 19 -18.15 2.75 1.48
CA PRO A 19 -18.62 3.92 0.76
C PRO A 19 -18.73 3.66 -0.75
N GLU A 20 -19.77 4.16 -1.41
CA GLU A 20 -19.99 3.89 -2.84
C GLU A 20 -18.82 4.32 -3.73
N LYS A 21 -18.13 5.40 -3.35
CA LYS A 21 -16.90 5.88 -4.03
C LYS A 21 -15.71 4.92 -3.97
N GLN A 22 -15.73 3.95 -3.06
CA GLN A 22 -14.68 2.93 -2.88
C GLN A 22 -15.05 1.58 -3.52
N LEU A 23 -16.22 1.47 -4.14
CA LEU A 23 -16.61 0.28 -4.88
C LEU A 23 -16.15 0.37 -6.34
N GLY A 24 -15.89 -0.78 -6.97
CA GLY A 24 -15.51 -0.87 -8.37
C GLY A 24 -14.27 -1.71 -8.63
N GLU A 25 -13.69 -1.54 -9.83
CA GLU A 25 -12.54 -2.31 -10.29
C GLU A 25 -11.23 -1.68 -9.81
N TYR A 26 -10.48 -2.46 -9.05
CA TYR A 26 -9.11 -2.18 -8.62
C TYR A 26 -8.13 -2.94 -9.50
N THR A 27 -7.03 -2.28 -9.87
CA THR A 27 -5.91 -2.96 -10.54
C THR A 27 -4.73 -3.08 -9.59
N VAL A 28 -4.30 -4.31 -9.33
CA VAL A 28 -3.14 -4.62 -8.49
C VAL A 28 -1.97 -5.04 -9.37
N LYS A 29 -0.79 -4.46 -9.15
CA LYS A 29 0.47 -4.91 -9.80
C LYS A 29 1.44 -5.48 -8.77
N ARG A 30 2.37 -6.32 -9.23
CA ARG A 30 3.49 -6.79 -8.41
C ARG A 30 4.57 -5.72 -8.30
N TRP A 31 5.21 -5.63 -7.14
CA TRP A 31 6.42 -4.81 -6.97
C TRP A 31 7.57 -5.27 -7.86
N THR A 32 8.30 -4.28 -8.39
CA THR A 32 9.66 -4.52 -8.89
C THR A 32 10.61 -4.68 -7.70
N PHE A 33 11.74 -5.36 -7.91
CA PHE A 33 12.75 -5.54 -6.86
C PHE A 33 13.20 -4.19 -6.26
N ARG A 34 13.42 -3.18 -7.12
CA ARG A 34 13.83 -1.84 -6.71
C ARG A 34 12.82 -1.16 -5.79
N GLN A 35 11.52 -1.23 -6.13
CA GLN A 35 10.46 -0.65 -5.31
C GLN A 35 10.41 -1.28 -3.91
N LYS A 36 10.68 -2.58 -3.81
CA LYS A 36 10.76 -3.24 -2.50
C LYS A 36 11.88 -2.67 -1.64
N GLN A 37 13.06 -2.50 -2.23
CA GLN A 37 14.22 -1.97 -1.52
C GLN A 37 13.99 -0.53 -1.07
N GLU A 38 13.43 0.31 -1.93
CA GLU A 38 13.07 1.69 -1.59
C GLU A 38 12.07 1.74 -0.42
N ALA A 39 11.03 0.91 -0.43
CA ALA A 39 10.04 0.84 0.66
C ALA A 39 10.62 0.31 1.98
N ILE A 40 11.52 -0.69 1.93
CA ILE A 40 12.23 -1.17 3.12
C ILE A 40 13.07 -0.03 3.71
N MET A 41 13.82 0.68 2.88
CA MET A 41 14.68 1.78 3.33
C MET A 41 13.86 2.94 3.90
N SER A 42 12.71 3.28 3.32
CA SER A 42 11.87 4.37 3.84
C SER A 42 11.16 4.01 5.14
N ALA A 43 10.79 2.73 5.32
CA ALA A 43 10.11 2.25 6.52
C ALA A 43 11.08 1.82 7.64
N SER A 44 12.39 1.81 7.37
CA SER A 44 13.41 1.35 8.32
C SER A 44 14.15 2.50 8.98
N THR A 45 14.37 2.38 10.28
CA THR A 45 15.26 3.24 11.08
C THR A 45 16.45 2.42 11.55
N ILE A 46 17.67 2.90 11.32
CA ILE A 46 18.88 2.24 11.80
C ILE A 46 19.01 2.48 13.31
N LEU A 47 19.06 1.41 14.09
CA LEU A 47 19.22 1.46 15.55
C LEU A 47 20.69 1.37 15.98
N ASP A 48 21.45 0.47 15.36
CA ASP A 48 22.89 0.29 15.61
C ASP A 48 23.58 -0.22 14.34
N GLU A 49 24.32 0.68 13.68
CA GLU A 49 25.00 0.39 12.42
C GLU A 49 26.13 -0.64 12.58
N LYS A 50 26.83 -0.65 13.72
CA LYS A 50 27.95 -1.57 13.96
C LYS A 50 27.48 -3.01 14.15
N LYS A 51 26.28 -3.18 14.70
CA LYS A 51 25.65 -4.50 14.90
C LYS A 51 24.72 -4.89 13.75
N GLY A 52 24.46 -3.98 12.80
CA GLY A 52 23.52 -4.21 11.70
C GLY A 52 22.06 -4.31 12.17
N LEU A 53 21.69 -3.55 13.21
CA LEU A 53 20.32 -3.53 13.73
C LEU A 53 19.52 -2.39 13.10
N ALA A 54 18.37 -2.75 12.53
CA ALA A 54 17.38 -1.81 12.04
C ALA A 54 16.00 -2.21 12.54
N GLU A 55 15.18 -1.21 12.84
CA GLU A 55 13.76 -1.36 13.11
C GLU A 55 12.99 -0.98 11.85
N MET A 56 11.98 -1.77 11.49
CA MET A 56 11.12 -1.46 10.36
C MET A 56 9.68 -1.29 10.84
N ASN A 57 9.10 -0.13 10.56
CA ASN A 57 7.69 0.09 10.78
C ASN A 57 6.89 -0.68 9.72
N LEU A 58 6.23 -1.74 10.14
CA LEU A 58 5.43 -2.58 9.25
C LEU A 58 4.25 -1.84 8.63
N ILE A 59 3.69 -0.85 9.34
CA ILE A 59 2.55 -0.07 8.85
C ILE A 59 3.01 0.76 7.65
N ASP A 60 4.11 1.52 7.78
CA ASP A 60 4.63 2.36 6.70
C ASP A 60 5.00 1.52 5.46
N PHE A 61 5.60 0.35 5.69
CA PHE A 61 5.92 -0.59 4.61
C PHE A 61 4.67 -1.10 3.87
N GLN A 62 3.61 -1.44 4.60
CA GLN A 62 2.34 -1.89 4.03
C GLN A 62 1.60 -0.77 3.30
N LEU A 63 1.66 0.46 3.81
CA LEU A 63 1.08 1.63 3.16
C LEU A 63 1.73 1.91 1.80
N GLU A 64 3.06 1.87 1.73
CA GLU A 64 3.79 1.99 0.46
C GLU A 64 3.41 0.88 -0.52
N GLN A 65 3.10 -0.33 -0.04
CA GLN A 65 2.57 -1.38 -0.90
C GLN A 65 1.24 -0.96 -1.53
N ILE A 66 0.29 -0.46 -0.74
CA ILE A 66 -1.03 -0.06 -1.24
C ILE A 66 -0.89 1.05 -2.28
N ILE A 67 -0.15 2.11 -1.95
CA ILE A 67 0.04 3.28 -2.82
C ILE A 67 0.71 2.90 -4.14
N VAL A 68 1.76 2.07 -4.09
CA VAL A 68 2.53 1.73 -5.28
C VAL A 68 1.82 0.67 -6.13
N CYS A 69 1.16 -0.31 -5.51
CA CYS A 69 0.64 -1.48 -6.22
C CYS A 69 -0.82 -1.41 -6.60
N VAL A 70 -1.63 -0.60 -5.90
CA VAL A 70 -3.08 -0.58 -6.09
C VAL A 70 -3.48 0.67 -6.84
N THR A 71 -4.11 0.48 -8.00
CA THR A 71 -4.79 1.56 -8.72
C THR A 71 -6.29 1.45 -8.43
N PRO A 72 -6.91 2.46 -7.80
CA PRO A 72 -8.31 2.42 -7.43
C PRO A 72 -9.22 2.73 -8.63
N PRO A 73 -10.56 2.56 -8.47
CA PRO A 73 -11.54 3.06 -9.43
C PRO A 73 -11.43 4.58 -9.62
N LYS A 74 -11.86 5.07 -10.80
CA LYS A 74 -11.82 6.49 -11.14
C LYS A 74 -12.59 7.33 -10.12
N GLY A 75 -11.95 8.36 -9.56
CA GLY A 75 -12.55 9.29 -8.61
C GLY A 75 -12.19 9.05 -7.15
N LEU A 76 -11.47 7.98 -6.83
CA LEU A 76 -10.83 7.79 -5.52
C LEU A 76 -9.38 8.24 -5.59
N GLU A 77 -9.05 9.35 -4.94
CA GLU A 77 -7.65 9.77 -4.76
C GLU A 77 -7.05 9.02 -3.57
N LEU A 78 -5.91 8.35 -3.81
CA LEU A 78 -5.08 7.79 -2.75
C LEU A 78 -4.07 8.87 -2.37
N ASP A 79 -4.38 9.67 -1.37
CA ASP A 79 -3.45 10.65 -0.85
C ASP A 79 -2.60 10.05 0.28
N ARG A 80 -1.29 10.33 0.22
CA ARG A 80 -0.28 9.87 1.18
C ARG A 80 -0.55 10.38 2.58
N GLU A 81 -1.16 11.56 2.70
CA GLU A 81 -1.50 12.16 4.00
C GLU A 81 -2.66 11.43 4.67
N THR A 82 -3.71 11.04 3.93
CA THR A 82 -4.87 10.31 4.49
C THR A 82 -4.50 8.94 5.08
N THR A 83 -3.47 8.27 4.56
CA THR A 83 -3.04 6.97 5.08
C THR A 83 -2.22 7.04 6.37
N GLY A 84 -1.68 8.22 6.71
CA GLY A 84 -1.00 8.47 7.99
C GLY A 84 -1.95 8.84 9.14
N SER A 85 -3.22 9.14 8.83
CA SER A 85 -4.24 9.58 9.79
C SER A 85 -5.17 8.45 10.29
N LEU A 86 -4.73 7.19 10.26
CA LEU A 86 -5.40 6.16 11.05
C LEU A 86 -5.09 6.42 12.52
N ASP A 87 -5.81 7.39 13.09
CA ASP A 87 -5.82 7.72 14.50
C ASP A 87 -6.04 6.44 15.31
N PRO A 88 -5.23 6.20 16.36
CA PRO A 88 -5.49 5.15 17.31
C PRO A 88 -6.62 5.61 18.24
N ASP A 89 -7.82 5.09 18.05
CA ASP A 89 -8.83 5.02 19.12
C ASP A 89 -8.45 3.92 20.12
#